data_AF-A0A370PV75-F1
#
_entry.id   AF-A0A370PV75-F1
#
_cell.length_a   1.000
_cell.length_b   1.000
_cell.length_c   1.000
_cell.angle_alpha   90.00
_cell.angle_beta   90.00
_cell.angle_gamma   90.00
#
_symmetry.space_group_name_H-M   'P 1'
#
loop_
_entity.id
_entity.type
_entity.pdbx_description
1 polymer ?
#
loop_
_entity_poly.entity_id
_entity_poly.type
_entity_poly.pdbx_seq_one_letter_code
_entity_poly.pdbx_strand_id
1 'polypeptide(L)'
;MEPTLPTNTPLTTPVPEVDLIVEDQFYDLVLADTRYIIVQFPDGRLHSIMEFCTSIGFNPNQPVLFRDFIGRAISKAFFGDELQLQWFKAGQIRNMDYITFRNVQRTEPLVGTIQVIVVDFLEPVPGQNLKAVWKPVPGITLQSVREL
;
A
#
# COMPACT_ATOMS: atom_id res chain seq x y z
N MET A 1 -21.19 -4.53 6.38
CA MET A 1 -20.76 -3.15 6.18
C MET A 1 -19.36 -3.05 6.74
N GLU A 2 -18.35 -2.80 5.91
CA GLU A 2 -16.99 -2.58 6.39
C GLU A 2 -16.90 -1.19 7.00
N PRO A 3 -16.36 -1.02 8.22
CA PRO A 3 -16.35 0.28 8.88
C PRO A 3 -15.52 1.29 8.07
N THR A 4 -16.17 2.37 7.65
CA THR A 4 -15.49 3.56 7.14
C THR A 4 -14.61 4.14 8.24
N LEU A 5 -13.37 4.52 7.87
CA LEU A 5 -12.44 5.26 8.74
C LEU A 5 -13.20 6.35 9.49
N PRO A 6 -13.03 6.48 10.83
CA PRO A 6 -13.60 7.59 11.55
C PRO A 6 -13.03 8.89 10.96
N THR A 7 -13.89 9.65 10.31
CA THR A 7 -13.61 10.99 9.80
C THR A 7 -13.05 11.82 10.96
N ASN A 8 -11.78 12.24 10.87
CA ASN A 8 -11.11 13.21 11.77
C ASN A 8 -10.39 12.70 13.03
N THR A 9 -9.79 11.51 13.05
CA THR A 9 -8.58 11.36 13.90
C THR A 9 -7.36 11.41 13.00
N PRO A 10 -6.71 12.58 12.80
CA PRO A 10 -5.43 12.59 12.10
C PRO A 10 -4.50 11.68 12.89
N LEU A 11 -4.07 10.59 12.28
CA LEU A 11 -3.08 9.71 12.87
C LEU A 11 -1.78 10.52 12.91
N THR A 12 -1.54 11.20 14.05
CA THR A 12 -0.35 12.03 14.29
C THR A 12 0.93 11.21 14.40
N THR A 13 0.79 9.88 14.44
CA THR A 13 1.90 8.94 14.39
C THR A 13 2.70 9.16 13.10
N PRO A 14 4.00 9.42 13.19
CA PRO A 14 4.85 9.51 12.01
C PRO A 14 4.80 8.17 11.26
N VAL A 15 4.65 8.24 9.94
CA VAL A 15 4.70 7.03 9.10
C VAL A 15 6.13 6.50 9.04
N PRO A 16 6.32 5.16 9.01
CA PRO A 16 7.64 4.57 8.88
C PRO A 16 8.25 4.95 7.54
N GLU A 17 9.56 5.11 7.52
CA GLU A 17 10.30 5.14 6.28
C GLU A 17 10.28 3.75 5.64
N VAL A 18 10.06 3.73 4.32
CA VAL A 18 10.02 2.52 3.51
C VAL A 18 11.08 2.63 2.41
N ASP A 19 12.07 1.76 2.46
CA ASP A 19 13.07 1.63 1.41
C ASP A 19 12.45 0.81 0.27
N LEU A 20 12.22 1.46 -0.87
CA LEU A 20 11.68 0.83 -2.07
C LEU A 20 12.78 0.13 -2.86
N ILE A 21 12.61 -1.16 -3.09
CA ILE A 21 13.52 -1.99 -3.88
C ILE A 21 12.84 -2.29 -5.21
N VAL A 22 13.47 -1.89 -6.30
CA VAL A 22 13.00 -2.16 -7.67
C VAL A 22 14.05 -2.98 -8.44
N GLU A 23 13.61 -3.67 -9.48
CA GLU A 23 14.51 -4.00 -10.59
C GLU A 23 14.71 -2.73 -11.45
N ASP A 24 15.96 -2.25 -11.54
CA ASP A 24 16.41 -0.96 -12.11
C ASP A 24 15.70 -0.52 -13.42
N GLN A 25 15.30 -1.49 -14.24
CA GLN A 25 14.64 -1.29 -15.53
C GLN A 25 13.20 -0.71 -15.49
N PHE A 26 12.59 -0.53 -14.30
CA PHE A 26 11.18 -0.11 -14.18
C PHE A 26 10.93 1.20 -13.42
N TYR A 27 11.96 1.89 -12.90
CA TYR A 27 11.77 2.94 -11.89
C TYR A 27 11.01 4.18 -12.40
N ASP A 28 11.49 4.83 -13.46
CA ASP A 28 10.94 6.14 -13.88
C ASP A 28 9.67 6.04 -14.72
N LEU A 29 9.50 4.97 -15.50
CA LEU A 29 8.42 4.87 -16.49
C LEU A 29 7.07 4.45 -15.88
N VAL A 30 7.07 3.81 -14.71
CA VAL A 30 5.87 3.18 -14.13
C VAL A 30 5.18 4.10 -13.11
N LEU A 31 5.93 4.88 -12.34
CA LEU A 31 5.36 5.67 -11.24
C LEU A 31 4.50 6.83 -11.70
N ALA A 32 4.85 7.47 -12.82
CA ALA A 32 4.06 8.55 -13.37
C ALA A 32 2.63 8.08 -13.67
N ASP A 33 2.45 6.97 -14.38
CA ASP A 33 1.14 6.53 -14.86
C ASP A 33 0.41 5.54 -13.92
N THR A 34 1.01 5.21 -12.78
CA THR A 34 0.43 4.29 -11.79
C THR A 34 -0.88 4.82 -11.20
N ARG A 35 -1.95 4.03 -11.39
CA ARG A 35 -3.31 4.34 -10.96
C ARG A 35 -3.70 3.62 -9.67
N TYR A 36 -3.27 2.36 -9.56
CA TYR A 36 -3.52 1.55 -8.38
C TYR A 36 -2.21 0.93 -7.89
N ILE A 37 -2.09 0.87 -6.57
CA ILE A 37 -1.01 0.16 -5.90
C ILE A 37 -1.65 -0.91 -5.04
N ILE A 38 -1.26 -2.15 -5.25
CA ILE A 38 -1.72 -3.30 -4.49
C ILE A 38 -0.58 -3.71 -3.57
N VAL A 39 -0.79 -3.59 -2.27
CA VAL A 39 0.13 -4.13 -1.27
C VAL A 39 -0.32 -5.53 -0.92
N GLN A 40 0.57 -6.51 -1.01
CA GLN A 40 0.28 -7.89 -0.65
C GLN A 40 1.13 -8.35 0.54
N PHE A 41 0.51 -9.11 1.43
CA PHE A 41 1.12 -9.67 2.63
C PHE A 41 0.89 -11.18 2.60
N PRO A 42 1.93 -12.02 2.45
CA PRO A 42 1.78 -13.43 2.74
C PRO A 42 1.43 -13.63 4.22
N ASP A 43 0.70 -14.71 4.51
CA ASP A 43 0.18 -15.03 5.83
C ASP A 43 1.22 -14.84 6.95
N GLY A 44 0.79 -14.23 8.06
CA GLY A 44 1.64 -13.81 9.18
C GLY A 44 2.45 -12.52 8.96
N ARG A 45 2.75 -12.09 7.72
CA ARG A 45 3.58 -10.90 7.48
C ARG A 45 2.91 -9.59 7.89
N LEU A 46 1.59 -9.50 7.69
CA LEU A 46 0.79 -8.38 8.18
C LEU A 46 0.99 -8.21 9.69
N HIS A 47 0.95 -9.32 10.44
CA HIS A 47 1.12 -9.33 11.88
C HIS A 47 2.52 -8.86 12.29
N SER A 48 3.58 -9.38 11.66
CA SER A 48 4.96 -8.95 11.94
C SER A 48 5.17 -7.45 11.69
N ILE A 49 4.56 -6.91 10.63
CA ILE A 49 4.64 -5.47 10.34
C ILE A 49 3.83 -4.68 11.37
N MET A 50 2.63 -5.14 11.75
CA MET A 50 1.85 -4.51 12.82
C MET A 50 2.61 -4.48 14.15
N GLU A 51 3.26 -5.57 14.52
CA GLU A 51 4.12 -5.67 15.71
C GLU A 51 5.30 -4.70 15.62
N PHE A 52 6.01 -4.67 14.49
CA PHE A 52 7.07 -3.67 14.26
C PHE A 52 6.53 -2.25 14.46
N CYS A 53 5.34 -1.97 13.92
CA CYS A 53 4.72 -0.65 14.03
C CYS A 53 4.33 -0.29 15.47
N THR A 54 4.15 -1.25 16.38
CA THR A 54 3.90 -0.93 17.80
C THR A 54 5.07 -0.19 18.45
N SER A 55 6.30 -0.47 18.01
CA SER A 55 7.51 0.23 18.49
C SER A 55 7.53 1.73 18.13
N ILE A 56 6.77 2.12 17.10
CA ILE A 56 6.58 3.50 16.64
C ILE A 56 5.23 4.08 17.07
N GLY A 57 4.53 3.41 18.00
CA GLY A 57 3.29 3.91 18.62
C GLY A 57 1.99 3.53 17.89
N PHE A 58 2.02 2.59 16.95
CA PHE A 58 0.81 2.07 16.29
C PHE A 58 0.02 1.12 17.21
N ASN A 59 -1.31 1.21 17.18
CA ASN A 59 -2.20 0.31 17.93
C ASN A 59 -2.68 -0.86 17.05
N PRO A 60 -2.24 -2.11 17.30
CA PRO A 60 -2.56 -3.27 16.47
C PRO A 60 -4.05 -3.66 16.50
N ASN A 61 -4.84 -3.17 17.45
CA ASN A 61 -6.28 -3.48 17.55
C ASN A 61 -7.14 -2.69 16.55
N GLN A 62 -6.52 -1.96 15.61
CA GLN A 62 -7.20 -1.06 14.68
C GLN A 62 -6.81 -1.36 13.23
N PRO A 63 -7.28 -2.48 12.65
CA PRO A 63 -6.87 -2.92 11.30
C PRO A 63 -7.22 -1.92 10.20
N VAL A 64 -8.29 -1.14 10.36
CA VAL A 64 -8.63 -0.05 9.43
C VAL A 64 -7.59 1.08 9.48
N LEU A 65 -7.11 1.43 10.68
CA LEU A 65 -6.05 2.42 10.84
C LEU A 65 -4.70 1.88 10.37
N PHE A 66 -4.46 0.57 10.46
CA PHE A 66 -3.28 -0.05 9.86
C PHE A 66 -3.26 0.11 8.33
N ARG A 67 -4.40 -0.13 7.67
CA ARG A 67 -4.52 0.02 6.22
C ARG A 67 -4.24 1.46 5.77
N ASP A 68 -4.78 2.44 6.49
CA ASP A 68 -4.50 3.86 6.25
C ASP A 68 -3.02 4.18 6.48
N PHE A 69 -2.46 3.71 7.59
CA PHE A 69 -1.06 3.91 7.95
C PHE A 69 -0.07 3.37 6.91
N ILE A 70 -0.28 2.14 6.45
CA ILE A 70 0.49 1.54 5.36
C ILE A 70 0.30 2.33 4.07
N GLY A 71 -0.94 2.75 3.77
CA GLY A 71 -1.22 3.59 2.61
C GLY A 71 -0.40 4.86 2.59
N ARG A 72 -0.32 5.57 3.73
CA ARG A 72 0.48 6.79 3.87
C ARG A 72 1.98 6.53 3.78
N ALA A 73 2.47 5.45 4.39
CA ALA A 73 3.88 5.07 4.31
C ALA A 73 4.32 4.78 2.85
N ILE A 74 3.52 3.99 2.13
CA ILE A 74 3.73 3.69 0.70
C ILE A 74 3.59 4.96 -0.14
N SER A 75 2.60 5.79 0.13
CA SER A 75 2.39 7.06 -0.59
C SER A 75 3.62 7.96 -0.49
N LYS A 76 4.15 8.13 0.72
CA LYS A 76 5.36 8.91 0.97
C LYS A 76 6.58 8.31 0.27
N ALA A 77 6.74 6.99 0.32
CA ALA A 77 7.89 6.32 -0.28
C ALA A 77 7.92 6.45 -1.81
N PHE A 78 6.76 6.33 -2.47
CA PHE A 78 6.67 6.43 -3.93
C PHE A 78 6.61 7.85 -4.46
N PHE A 79 5.97 8.78 -3.73
CA PHE A 79 5.62 10.09 -4.28
C PHE A 79 6.12 11.28 -3.44
N GLY A 80 6.70 11.04 -2.26
CA GLY A 80 7.07 12.09 -1.31
C GLY A 80 5.87 12.76 -0.62
N ASP A 81 4.64 12.31 -0.89
CA ASP A 81 3.38 12.82 -0.33
C ASP A 81 2.62 11.68 0.36
N GLU A 82 2.32 11.84 1.64
CA GLU A 82 1.59 10.85 2.46
C GLU A 82 0.11 10.68 2.04
N LEU A 83 -0.48 11.64 1.32
CA LEU A 83 -1.91 11.69 1.04
C LEU A 83 -2.27 11.41 -0.44
N GLN A 84 -1.29 11.13 -1.28
CA GLN A 84 -1.50 10.85 -2.70
C GLN A 84 -2.17 9.49 -2.96
N LEU A 85 -2.04 8.53 -2.03
CA LEU A 85 -2.75 7.26 -2.07
C LEU A 85 -3.91 7.23 -1.10
N GLN A 86 -5.07 6.83 -1.61
CA GLN A 86 -6.26 6.60 -0.81
C GLN A 86 -6.60 5.11 -0.77
N TRP A 87 -6.94 4.59 0.41
CA TRP A 87 -7.45 3.22 0.55
C TRP A 87 -8.69 3.01 -0.34
N PHE A 88 -8.67 1.94 -1.13
CA PHE A 88 -9.74 1.59 -2.08
C PHE A 88 -10.50 0.34 -1.66
N LYS A 89 -9.77 -0.76 -1.41
CA LYS A 89 -10.35 -2.05 -1.02
C LYS A 89 -9.30 -2.87 -0.28
N ALA A 90 -9.73 -3.79 0.57
CA ALA A 90 -8.89 -4.86 1.06
C ALA A 90 -9.60 -6.20 0.89
N GLY A 91 -8.84 -7.27 0.73
CA GLY A 91 -9.36 -8.61 0.52
C GLY A 91 -8.33 -9.65 0.93
N GLN A 92 -8.78 -10.88 1.17
CA GLN A 92 -7.90 -12.01 1.45
C GLN A 92 -8.20 -13.09 0.41
N ILE A 93 -7.15 -13.53 -0.30
CA ILE A 93 -7.25 -14.62 -1.27
C ILE A 93 -6.28 -15.71 -0.84
N ARG A 94 -6.82 -16.86 -0.42
CA ARG A 94 -6.06 -17.97 0.18
C ARG A 94 -5.29 -17.47 1.42
N ASN A 95 -3.96 -17.55 1.40
CA ASN A 95 -3.07 -17.21 2.50
C ASN A 95 -2.33 -15.89 2.23
N MET A 96 -3.02 -14.94 1.57
CA MET A 96 -2.44 -13.66 1.20
C MET A 96 -3.48 -12.55 1.38
N ASP A 97 -3.11 -11.55 2.15
CA ASP A 97 -3.89 -10.33 2.37
C ASP A 97 -3.48 -9.27 1.37
N TYR A 98 -4.46 -8.60 0.77
CA TYR A 98 -4.28 -7.55 -0.22
C TYR A 98 -4.91 -6.27 0.29
N ILE A 99 -4.19 -5.16 0.13
CA ILE A 99 -4.70 -3.81 0.33
C ILE A 99 -4.47 -3.03 -0.96
N THR A 100 -5.55 -2.61 -1.59
CA THR A 100 -5.52 -1.81 -2.81
C THR A 100 -5.67 -0.35 -2.46
N PHE A 101 -4.78 0.47 -3.01
CA PHE A 101 -4.78 1.92 -2.93
C PHE A 101 -4.97 2.52 -4.30
N ARG A 102 -5.68 3.65 -4.35
CA ARG A 102 -5.90 4.45 -5.55
C ARG A 102 -5.05 5.71 -5.47
N ASN A 103 -4.35 6.03 -6.56
CA ASN A 103 -3.69 7.32 -6.72
C ASN A 103 -4.73 8.41 -7.03
N VAL A 104 -4.89 9.38 -6.12
CA VAL A 104 -5.93 10.42 -6.24
C VAL A 104 -5.56 11.53 -7.22
N GLN A 105 -4.29 11.71 -7.55
CA GLN A 105 -3.84 12.68 -8.55
C GLN A 105 -4.17 12.24 -9.98
N ARG A 106 -4.53 10.95 -10.16
CA ARG A 106 -4.89 10.38 -11.46
C ARG A 106 -6.41 10.25 -11.60
N THR A 107 -7.03 11.32 -12.07
CA THR A 107 -8.50 11.48 -12.17
C THR A 107 -9.08 11.21 -13.55
N GLU A 108 -8.25 11.08 -14.60
CA GLU A 108 -8.73 10.93 -15.98
C GLU A 108 -9.54 9.63 -16.14
N PRO A 109 -10.53 9.57 -17.03
CA PRO A 109 -11.37 8.38 -17.21
C PRO A 109 -10.54 7.15 -17.55
N LEU A 110 -10.88 6.02 -16.89
CA LEU A 110 -10.19 4.75 -17.08
C LEU A 110 -10.64 4.12 -18.40
N VAL A 111 -9.81 4.21 -19.43
CA VAL A 111 -10.05 3.57 -20.74
C VAL A 111 -8.94 2.54 -20.99
N GLY A 112 -9.31 1.27 -21.11
CA GLY A 112 -8.38 0.19 -21.45
C GLY A 112 -7.56 -0.37 -20.28
N THR A 113 -6.29 -0.69 -20.54
CA THR A 113 -5.36 -1.29 -19.58
C THR A 113 -4.89 -0.24 -18.57
N ILE A 114 -4.84 -0.62 -17.30
CA ILE A 114 -4.45 0.28 -16.21
C ILE A 114 -3.07 -0.12 -15.72
N GLN A 115 -2.20 0.87 -15.47
CA GLN A 115 -0.95 0.61 -14.79
C GLN A 115 -1.19 0.38 -13.30
N VAL A 116 -0.84 -0.83 -12.87
CA VAL A 116 -0.94 -1.28 -11.49
C VAL A 116 0.43 -1.74 -11.04
N ILE A 117 0.83 -1.33 -9.85
CA ILE A 117 2.02 -1.84 -9.18
C ILE A 117 1.59 -2.78 -8.07
N VAL A 118 2.29 -3.90 -7.94
CA VAL A 118 2.23 -4.75 -6.74
C VAL A 118 3.44 -4.48 -5.87
N VAL A 119 3.18 -4.34 -4.58
CA VAL A 119 4.17 -4.06 -3.53
C VAL A 119 4.15 -5.21 -2.53
N ASP A 120 5.33 -5.76 -2.29
CA ASP A 120 5.61 -6.83 -1.35
C ASP A 120 6.45 -6.28 -0.21
N PHE A 121 5.90 -6.20 0.99
CA PHE A 121 6.73 -5.92 2.17
C PHE A 121 7.61 -7.13 2.48
N LEU A 122 8.88 -6.85 2.80
CA LEU A 122 9.81 -7.82 3.36
C LEU A 122 9.58 -7.95 4.87
N GLU A 123 10.14 -9.01 5.45
CA GLU A 123 10.11 -9.18 6.90
C GLU A 123 10.83 -8.01 7.58
N PRO A 124 10.21 -7.36 8.59
CA PRO A 124 10.82 -6.22 9.26
C PRO A 124 12.07 -6.65 10.02
N VAL A 125 13.16 -5.89 9.86
CA VAL A 125 14.42 -6.11 10.58
C VAL A 125 14.58 -5.03 11.65
N PRO A 126 14.76 -5.39 12.94
CA PRO A 126 14.95 -4.42 14.00
C PRO A 126 16.10 -3.44 13.72
N GLY A 127 15.83 -2.14 13.90
CA GLY A 127 16.81 -1.08 13.64
C GLY A 127 17.00 -0.70 12.17
N GLN A 128 16.22 -1.28 11.25
CA GLN A 128 16.18 -0.88 9.84
C GLN A 128 14.81 -0.31 9.48
N ASN A 129 14.78 0.48 8.41
CA ASN A 129 13.55 0.91 7.76
C ASN A 129 12.78 -0.31 7.22
N LEU A 130 11.47 -0.16 7.05
CA LEU A 130 10.69 -1.17 6.34
C LEU A 130 11.21 -1.26 4.91
N LYS A 131 11.26 -2.48 4.37
CA LYS A 131 11.67 -2.71 2.99
C LYS A 131 10.51 -3.24 2.20
N ALA A 132 10.30 -2.66 1.03
CA ALA A 132 9.25 -3.10 0.13
C ALA A 132 9.81 -3.29 -1.28
N VAL A 133 9.59 -4.49 -1.83
CA VAL A 133 9.88 -4.78 -3.22
C VAL A 133 8.64 -4.45 -4.03
N TRP A 134 8.81 -3.89 -5.23
CA TRP A 134 7.65 -3.63 -6.09
C TRP A 134 7.93 -3.97 -7.55
N LYS A 135 6.84 -4.24 -8.28
CA LYS A 135 6.89 -4.51 -9.71
C LYS A 135 5.63 -4.03 -10.43
N PRO A 136 5.73 -3.56 -11.68
CA PRO A 136 4.57 -3.33 -12.52
C PRO A 136 3.86 -4.65 -12.83
N VAL A 137 2.53 -4.61 -12.89
CA VAL A 137 1.71 -5.74 -13.36
C VAL A 137 1.05 -5.33 -14.67
N PRO A 138 1.57 -5.77 -15.82
CA PRO A 138 1.00 -5.43 -17.11
C PRO A 138 -0.35 -6.14 -17.31
N GLY A 139 -1.24 -5.52 -18.08
CA GLY A 139 -2.48 -6.16 -18.54
C GLY A 139 -3.61 -6.20 -17.51
N ILE A 140 -3.48 -5.52 -16.36
CA ILE A 140 -4.57 -5.44 -15.38
C ILE A 140 -5.66 -4.48 -15.87
N THR A 141 -6.91 -4.94 -15.78
CA THR A 141 -8.11 -4.15 -16.07
C THR A 141 -8.73 -3.60 -14.79
N LEU A 142 -9.58 -2.57 -14.90
CA LEU A 142 -10.32 -2.05 -13.75
C LEU A 142 -11.18 -3.13 -13.09
N GLN A 143 -11.76 -4.02 -13.88
CA GLN A 143 -12.63 -5.07 -13.39
C GLN A 143 -11.84 -6.03 -12.50
N SER A 144 -10.64 -6.43 -12.92
CA SER A 144 -9.75 -7.28 -12.13
C SER A 144 -9.40 -6.65 -10.78
N VAL A 145 -9.17 -5.33 -10.73
CA VAL A 145 -8.91 -4.62 -9.45
C VAL A 145 -10.13 -4.61 -8.54
N ARG A 146 -11.34 -4.59 -9.09
CA ARG A 146 -12.59 -4.62 -8.31
C ARG A 146 -12.92 -6.02 -7.78
N GLU A 147 -12.48 -7.06 -8.47
CA GLU A 147 -12.74 -8.47 -8.16
C GLU A 147 -11.76 -9.07 -7.14
N LEU A 148 -10.59 -8.44 -6.90
CA LEU A 148 -9.66 -8.73 -5.79
C LEU A 148 -10.32 -8.62 -4.42
#